data_AF-S7QC45-F1
#
_entry.id   AF-S7QC45-F1
#
_cell.length_a   1.000
_cell.length_b   1.000
_cell.length_c   1.000
_cell.angle_alpha   90.00
_cell.angle_beta   90.00
_cell.angle_gamma   90.00
#
_symmetry.space_group_name_H-M   'P 1'
#
loop_
_entity.id
_entity.type
_entity.pdbx_description
1 polymer ?
#
loop_
_entity_poly.entity_id
_entity_poly.type
_entity_poly.pdbx_seq_one_letter_code
_entity_poly.pdbx_strand_id
1 'polypeptide(L)'
;QLTIRWSPGHEKIPGNELADKEAKLAAEGKVSADKLLPQVLRNTKLPHSVSALKQAYREQTKRTWHIEWTKSPRYAKTAAIDSKLPSASFLDLAEGLTR
;
A
#
# COMPACT_ATOMS: atom_id res chain seq x y z
N GLN A 1 35.79 -10.62 -0.54
CA GLN A 1 35.05 -10.48 -1.81
C GLN A 1 33.59 -10.87 -1.54
N LEU A 2 32.62 -10.01 -1.85
CA LEU A 2 31.19 -10.30 -1.68
C LEU A 2 30.63 -10.84 -3.00
N THR A 3 29.86 -11.93 -2.95
CA THR A 3 29.16 -12.45 -4.13
C THR A 3 27.67 -12.29 -3.93
N ILE A 4 27.00 -11.60 -4.87
CA ILE A 4 25.55 -11.40 -4.86
C ILE A 4 24.91 -12.39 -5.83
N ARG A 5 23.82 -13.03 -5.42
CA ARG A 5 23.04 -13.96 -6.25
C ARG A 5 21.57 -13.60 -6.18
N TRP A 6 20.90 -13.67 -7.33
CA TRP A 6 19.45 -13.56 -7.40
C TRP A 6 18.83 -14.92 -7.15
N SER A 7 17.85 -14.97 -6.25
CA SER A 7 17.02 -16.14 -6.02
C SER A 7 15.60 -15.89 -6.52
N PRO A 8 14.94 -16.88 -7.12
CA PRO A 8 13.53 -16.78 -7.47
C PRO A 8 12.68 -16.57 -6.22
N GLY A 9 11.68 -15.70 -6.34
CA GLY A 9 10.69 -15.49 -5.28
C GLY A 9 9.72 -16.67 -5.17
N HIS A 10 9.19 -16.90 -3.98
CA HIS A 10 8.19 -17.96 -3.69
C HIS A 10 8.63 -19.42 -3.91
N GLU A 11 9.91 -19.69 -4.17
CA GLU A 11 10.48 -21.04 -4.31
C GLU A 11 10.80 -21.73 -2.98
N LYS A 12 10.20 -21.26 -1.89
CA LYS A 12 10.37 -21.81 -0.53
C LYS A 12 11.81 -21.97 -0.06
N ILE A 13 12.69 -21.06 -0.50
CA ILE A 13 14.09 -21.04 -0.05
C ILE A 13 14.10 -20.60 1.42
N PRO A 14 14.52 -21.46 2.37
CA PRO A 14 14.30 -21.21 3.79
C PRO A 14 14.85 -19.86 4.28
N GLY A 15 16.03 -19.47 3.82
CA GLY A 15 16.63 -18.18 4.18
C GLY A 15 15.85 -16.97 3.64
N ASN A 16 15.32 -17.07 2.42
CA ASN A 16 14.51 -16.00 1.83
C ASN A 16 13.15 -15.90 2.52
N GLU A 17 12.51 -17.04 2.83
CA GLU A 17 11.23 -17.05 3.55
C GLU A 17 11.34 -16.48 4.96
N LEU A 18 12.43 -16.79 5.68
CA LEU A 18 12.70 -16.19 7.00
C LEU A 18 12.88 -14.68 6.89
N ALA A 19 13.66 -14.21 5.90
CA ALA A 19 13.84 -12.78 5.67
C ALA A 19 12.50 -12.08 5.33
N ASP A 20 11.68 -12.66 4.45
CA ASP A 20 10.36 -12.14 4.10
C ASP A 20 9.42 -12.10 5.30
N LYS A 21 9.46 -13.12 6.16
CA LYS A 21 8.67 -13.16 7.40
C LYS A 21 9.06 -12.01 8.32
N GLU A 22 10.34 -11.82 8.62
CA GLU A 22 10.81 -10.73 9.47
C GLU A 22 10.50 -9.36 8.85
N ALA A 23 10.63 -9.22 7.52
CA ALA A 23 10.25 -7.99 6.82
C ALA A 23 8.76 -7.67 6.97
N LYS A 24 7.87 -8.67 6.93
CA LYS A 24 6.43 -8.50 7.19
C LYS A 24 6.16 -8.08 8.64
N LEU A 25 6.81 -8.72 9.61
CA LEU A 25 6.68 -8.34 11.02
C LEU A 25 7.12 -6.89 11.25
N ALA A 26 8.22 -6.47 10.61
CA ALA A 26 8.69 -5.09 10.65
C ALA A 26 7.69 -4.11 10.01
N ALA A 27 7.08 -4.49 8.88
CA ALA A 27 6.03 -3.69 8.24
C ALA A 27 4.75 -3.56 9.10
N GLU A 28 4.45 -4.56 9.92
CA GLU A 28 3.38 -4.52 10.94
C GLU A 28 3.75 -3.66 12.18
N GLY A 29 4.98 -3.13 12.24
CA GLY A 29 5.45 -2.29 13.33
C GLY A 29 6.14 -3.05 14.47
N LYS A 30 6.40 -4.36 14.32
CA LYS A 30 7.21 -5.12 15.28
C LYS A 30 8.68 -4.80 15.06
N VAL A 31 9.36 -4.35 16.11
CA VAL A 31 10.74 -3.87 16.02
C VAL A 31 11.65 -4.76 16.86
N SER A 32 12.82 -5.11 16.33
CA SER A 32 13.88 -5.73 17.13
C SER A 32 14.52 -4.69 18.07
N ALA A 33 15.16 -5.15 19.15
CA ALA A 33 15.96 -4.27 19.97
C ALA A 33 17.16 -3.70 19.18
N ASP A 34 17.50 -2.42 19.39
CA ASP A 34 18.56 -1.73 18.64
C ASP A 34 19.91 -2.46 18.63
N LYS A 35 20.26 -3.13 19.75
CA LYS A 35 21.49 -3.92 19.85
C LYS A 35 21.58 -5.08 18.85
N LEU A 36 20.43 -5.56 18.37
CA LEU A 36 20.33 -6.64 17.38
C LEU A 36 20.35 -6.11 15.95
N LEU A 37 20.14 -4.81 15.75
CA LEU A 37 20.17 -4.19 14.44
C LEU A 37 21.63 -3.92 14.00
N PRO A 38 21.92 -3.99 12.69
CA PRO A 38 23.13 -3.42 12.12
C PRO A 38 23.31 -1.96 12.54
N GLN A 39 24.56 -1.52 12.78
CA GLN A 39 24.85 -0.18 13.29
C GLN A 39 24.25 0.95 12.44
N VAL A 40 24.19 0.76 11.12
CA VAL A 40 23.58 1.70 10.17
C VAL A 40 22.07 1.87 10.38
N LEU A 41 21.40 0.96 11.07
CA LEU A 41 19.95 0.98 11.32
C LEU A 41 19.57 1.38 12.75
N ARG A 42 20.54 1.60 13.67
CA ARG A 42 20.24 1.85 15.09
C ARG A 42 19.75 3.27 15.38
N ASN A 43 20.37 4.27 14.77
CA ASN A 43 20.21 5.68 15.16
C ASN A 43 19.82 6.59 13.99
N THR A 44 19.31 6.02 12.91
CA THR A 44 18.95 6.75 11.70
C THR A 44 17.47 6.54 11.41
N LYS A 45 16.72 7.64 11.28
CA LYS A 45 15.40 7.57 10.66
C LYS A 45 15.58 7.15 9.21
N LEU A 46 14.98 6.03 8.84
CA LEU A 46 14.96 5.59 7.45
C LEU A 46 14.20 6.62 6.60
N PRO A 47 14.63 6.84 5.34
CA PRO A 47 13.88 7.68 4.43
C PRO A 47 12.47 7.10 4.23
N HIS A 48 11.49 7.99 4.06
CA HIS A 48 10.14 7.56 3.73
C HIS A 48 10.13 6.87 2.37
N SER A 49 9.42 5.74 2.30
CA SER A 49 9.15 5.08 1.03
C SER A 49 8.22 5.96 0.18
N VAL A 50 8.68 6.34 -1.01
CA VAL A 50 7.89 7.14 -1.97
C VAL A 50 6.61 6.42 -2.36
N SER A 51 6.64 5.08 -2.51
CA SER A 51 5.45 4.30 -2.83
C SER A 51 4.45 4.31 -1.68
N ALA A 52 4.92 4.17 -0.43
CA ALA A 52 4.07 4.23 0.75
C ALA A 52 3.40 5.61 0.89
N LEU A 53 4.14 6.70 0.67
CA LEU A 53 3.59 8.05 0.68
C LEU A 53 2.50 8.23 -0.39
N LYS A 54 2.73 7.75 -1.62
CA LYS A 54 1.74 7.79 -2.69
C LYS A 54 0.49 6.97 -2.37
N GLN A 55 0.65 5.79 -1.76
CA GLN A 55 -0.47 4.95 -1.34
C GLN A 55 -1.31 5.64 -0.27
N ALA A 56 -0.68 6.17 0.78
CA ALA A 56 -1.36 6.90 1.84
C ALA A 56 -2.15 8.10 1.29
N TYR A 57 -1.54 8.87 0.39
CA TYR A 57 -2.22 9.99 -0.26
C TYR A 57 -3.42 9.52 -1.08
N ARG A 58 -3.27 8.48 -1.91
CA ARG A 58 -4.38 7.91 -2.70
C ARG A 58 -5.53 7.42 -1.83
N GLU A 59 -5.23 6.78 -0.70
CA GLU A 59 -6.26 6.33 0.25
C GLU A 59 -7.02 7.52 0.85
N GLN A 60 -6.30 8.57 1.25
CA GLN A 60 -6.93 9.79 1.75
C GLN A 60 -7.84 10.41 0.69
N THR A 61 -7.36 10.55 -0.56
CA THR A 61 -8.15 11.07 -1.68
C THR A 61 -9.40 10.24 -1.91
N LYS A 62 -9.30 8.90 -1.92
CA LYS A 62 -10.45 8.00 -2.08
C LYS A 62 -11.50 8.22 -1.00
N ARG A 63 -11.09 8.36 0.27
CA ARG A 63 -12.01 8.64 1.38
C ARG A 63 -12.71 9.98 1.19
N THR A 64 -11.97 11.04 0.86
CA THR A 64 -12.53 12.36 0.59
C THR A 64 -13.53 12.32 -0.56
N TRP A 65 -13.18 11.67 -1.67
CA TRP A 65 -14.08 11.54 -2.82
C TRP A 65 -15.36 10.77 -2.49
N HIS A 66 -15.27 9.73 -1.67
CA HIS A 66 -16.45 8.99 -1.22
C HIS A 66 -17.38 9.89 -0.37
N ILE A 67 -16.80 10.68 0.55
CA ILE A 67 -17.55 11.65 1.35
C ILE A 67 -18.23 12.70 0.45
N GLU A 68 -17.52 13.24 -0.52
CA GLU A 68 -18.09 14.25 -1.43
C GLU A 68 -19.15 13.64 -2.38
N TRP A 69 -18.94 12.41 -2.84
CA TRP A 69 -19.91 11.70 -3.65
C TRP A 69 -21.22 11.47 -2.91
N THR A 70 -21.15 10.97 -1.68
CA THR A 70 -22.34 10.68 -0.84
C THR A 70 -23.17 11.93 -0.54
N LYS A 71 -22.55 13.11 -0.48
CA LYS A 71 -23.25 14.41 -0.35
C LYS A 71 -23.94 14.87 -1.62
N SER A 72 -23.59 14.32 -2.78
CA SER A 72 -24.12 14.79 -4.06
C SER A 72 -25.59 14.39 -4.26
N PRO A 73 -26.42 15.22 -4.91
CA PRO A 73 -27.82 14.85 -5.23
C PRO A 73 -27.93 13.59 -6.11
N ARG A 74 -26.85 13.29 -6.86
CA ARG A 74 -26.77 12.14 -7.75
C ARG A 74 -26.65 10.82 -6.99
N TYR A 75 -26.00 10.85 -5.81
CA TYR A 75 -25.82 9.68 -4.96
C TYR A 75 -27.15 8.98 -4.65
N ALA A 76 -28.19 9.74 -4.28
CA ALA A 76 -29.48 9.17 -3.93
C ALA A 76 -30.09 8.30 -5.04
N LYS A 77 -29.90 8.68 -6.31
CA LYS A 77 -30.40 7.93 -7.47
C LYS A 77 -29.50 6.75 -7.80
N THR A 78 -28.19 6.95 -7.76
CA THR A 78 -27.21 5.93 -8.16
C THR A 78 -27.02 4.84 -7.09
N ALA A 79 -27.16 5.16 -5.81
CA ALA A 79 -27.02 4.21 -4.72
C ALA A 79 -28.10 3.11 -4.75
N ALA A 80 -29.28 3.40 -5.32
CA ALA A 80 -30.33 2.42 -5.56
C ALA A 80 -29.97 1.40 -6.67
N ILE A 81 -29.04 1.76 -7.56
CA ILE A 81 -28.55 0.92 -8.66
C ILE A 81 -27.32 0.13 -8.22
N ASP A 82 -26.32 0.83 -7.66
CA ASP A 82 -25.13 0.23 -7.08
C ASP A 82 -24.64 1.07 -5.90
N SER A 83 -24.70 0.47 -4.71
CA SER A 83 -24.27 1.07 -3.44
C SER A 83 -22.75 1.24 -3.35
N LYS A 84 -21.98 0.58 -4.22
CA LYS A 84 -20.52 0.70 -4.30
C LYS A 84 -20.06 1.86 -5.19
N LEU A 85 -20.98 2.63 -5.77
CA LEU A 85 -20.62 3.76 -6.62
C LEU A 85 -19.98 4.92 -5.83
N PRO A 86 -18.96 5.60 -6.41
CA PRO A 86 -18.29 5.23 -7.65
C PRO A 86 -17.34 4.05 -7.39
N SER A 87 -17.60 2.92 -8.03
CA SER A 87 -16.78 1.73 -7.94
C SER A 87 -15.55 1.87 -8.84
N ALA A 88 -14.51 1.07 -8.61
CA ALA A 88 -13.30 1.12 -9.45
C ALA A 88 -13.63 0.92 -10.94
N SER A 89 -14.48 -0.07 -11.25
CA SER A 89 -14.93 -0.34 -12.62
C SER A 89 -15.72 0.82 -13.24
N PHE A 90 -16.54 1.52 -12.44
CA PHE A 90 -17.24 2.71 -12.92
C PHE A 90 -16.27 3.85 -13.23
N LEU A 91 -15.25 4.06 -12.40
CA LEU A 91 -14.23 5.08 -12.64
C LEU A 91 -13.39 4.75 -13.87
N ASP A 92 -13.02 3.48 -14.08
CA ASP A 92 -12.28 3.03 -15.27
C ASP A 92 -13.11 3.25 -16.56
N LEU A 93 -14.42 2.96 -16.52
CA LEU A 93 -15.33 3.24 -17.63
C LEU A 93 -15.52 4.75 -17.86
N ALA A 94 -15.59 5.53 -16.78
CA ALA A 94 -15.77 6.97 -16.86
C ALA A 94 -14.52 7.73 -17.31
N GLU A 95 -13.32 7.19 -17.08
CA GLU A 95 -12.05 7.77 -17.56
C GLU A 95 -11.98 7.81 -19.09
N GLY A 96 -12.57 6.82 -19.76
CA GLY A 96 -12.68 6.77 -21.22
C GLY A 96 -13.76 7.68 -21.82
N LEU A 97 -14.65 8.25 -20.98
CA LEU A 97 -15.66 9.19 -21.43
C LEU A 97 -15.06 10.61 -21.41
N THR A 98 -14.53 11.04 -22.55
CA THR A 98 -14.16 12.44 -22.76
C THR A 98 -15.36 13.35 -22.55
N ARG A 99 -15.11 14.49 -21.90
CA ARG A 99 -16.08 15.45 -21.39
C ARG A 99 -16.92 16.11 -22.47
#